data_AF-A0A821IH40-F1
#
_entry.id   AF-A0A821IH40-F1
#
_cell.length_a   1.000
_cell.length_b   1.000
_cell.length_c   1.000
_cell.angle_alpha   90.00
_cell.angle_beta   90.00
_cell.angle_gamma   90.00
#
_symmetry.space_group_name_H-M   'P 1'
#
loop_
_entity.id
_entity.type
_entity.pdbx_description
1 polymer ?
#
loop_
_entity_poly.entity_id
_entity_poly.type
_entity_poly.pdbx_seq_one_letter_code
_entity_poly.pdbx_strand_id
1 'polypeptide(L)'
;KADHRIQKIVEEPLSINIFTTGGSSTTGVNGQFVFSQILIDCLLRLKTTKVDKKELIDHCKQQYQGNSDELSNLREFAEDYSPEKALRWYTRESFFYKTLNAALRNQNIHIIFLFREFISDIHRQLKANQADVTLRVYRSQMISSNELETLRQSCDQFISINSFFSTSIDKKQALSFLNSCDVGDNIEQVLFEIDANPALVTSKPFADVSSYSEFADESEVLFMLGSIFRLQNVKRSSDSRVWIVRMTLCSDDEHDLKKVLIYMKQQLGSGETDLETFGKLLWEMGKLDLAEKYFIRFLEQIP
;
A
#
# COMPACT_ATOMS: atom_id res chain seq x y z
N LYS A 1 22.83 6.46 -2.56
CA LYS A 1 22.01 7.24 -1.59
C LYS A 1 21.08 8.24 -2.29
N ALA A 2 21.57 9.17 -3.12
CA ALA A 2 20.69 10.07 -3.88
C ALA A 2 19.81 9.33 -4.91
N ASP A 3 20.36 8.34 -5.61
CA ASP A 3 19.65 7.59 -6.66
C ASP A 3 18.45 6.77 -6.14
N HIS A 4 18.63 6.02 -5.06
CA HIS A 4 17.56 5.28 -4.35
C HIS A 4 16.36 6.17 -3.99
N ARG A 5 16.70 7.35 -3.46
CA ARG A 5 15.76 8.35 -2.98
C ARG A 5 14.99 8.99 -4.12
N ILE A 6 15.67 9.27 -5.24
CA ILE A 6 15.07 9.82 -6.46
C ILE A 6 14.16 8.78 -7.12
N GLN A 7 14.56 7.50 -7.20
CA GLN A 7 13.73 6.41 -7.71
C GLN A 7 12.41 6.25 -6.91
N LYS A 8 12.46 6.27 -5.57
CA LYS A 8 11.23 6.21 -4.74
C LYS A 8 10.23 7.35 -5.03
N ILE A 9 10.71 8.54 -5.40
CA ILE A 9 9.84 9.71 -5.70
C ILE A 9 9.29 9.65 -7.12
N VAL A 10 10.12 9.20 -8.08
CA VAL A 10 9.80 9.25 -9.52
C VAL A 10 9.04 7.99 -9.99
N GLU A 11 9.35 6.82 -9.44
CA GLU A 11 8.82 5.53 -9.93
C GLU A 11 7.56 5.04 -9.20
N GLU A 12 7.09 5.77 -8.18
CA GLU A 12 5.93 5.38 -7.39
C GLU A 12 4.73 6.34 -7.53
N PRO A 13 3.97 6.30 -8.64
CA PRO A 13 2.66 6.95 -8.65
C PRO A 13 1.80 6.41 -7.50
N LEU A 14 1.06 7.31 -6.87
CA LEU A 14 0.24 6.98 -5.71
C LEU A 14 -0.99 6.17 -6.14
N SER A 15 -1.05 4.90 -5.75
CA SER A 15 -2.22 4.04 -5.95
C SER A 15 -3.32 4.46 -4.97
N ILE A 16 -4.14 5.44 -5.36
CA ILE A 16 -5.21 5.99 -4.53
C ILE A 16 -6.60 5.63 -5.04
N ASN A 17 -7.51 5.36 -4.09
CA ASN A 17 -8.95 5.34 -4.36
C ASN A 17 -9.61 6.43 -3.52
N ILE A 18 -10.59 7.12 -4.09
CA ILE A 18 -11.32 8.21 -3.42
C ILE A 18 -12.75 7.77 -3.15
N PHE A 19 -13.20 7.87 -1.90
CA PHE A 19 -14.58 7.64 -1.54
C PHE A 19 -15.31 8.98 -1.41
N THR A 20 -16.34 9.17 -2.24
CA THR A 20 -17.15 10.38 -2.32
C THR A 20 -18.47 10.23 -1.57
N THR A 21 -18.68 11.05 -0.54
CA THR A 21 -19.94 11.08 0.23
C THR A 21 -21.05 11.69 -0.63
N GLY A 22 -21.98 10.86 -1.12
CA GLY A 22 -23.10 11.26 -1.98
C GLY A 22 -23.12 10.60 -3.37
N GLY A 23 -22.08 9.85 -3.73
CA GLY A 23 -22.05 9.03 -4.95
C GLY A 23 -22.79 7.70 -4.78
N SER A 24 -23.82 7.44 -5.59
CA SER A 24 -24.75 6.31 -5.44
C SER A 24 -24.41 5.04 -6.24
N SER A 25 -23.19 4.91 -6.78
CA SER A 25 -22.82 3.73 -7.58
C SER A 25 -21.87 2.77 -6.88
N THR A 26 -22.32 1.52 -6.71
CA THR A 26 -21.52 0.35 -6.29
C THR A 26 -20.55 -0.11 -7.38
N THR A 27 -20.69 0.36 -8.62
CA THR A 27 -19.82 0.02 -9.76
C THR A 27 -18.86 1.16 -10.15
N GLY A 28 -18.92 2.31 -9.45
CA GLY A 28 -18.07 3.48 -9.68
C GLY A 28 -16.87 3.57 -8.74
N VAL A 29 -16.38 4.79 -8.52
CA VAL A 29 -15.20 5.09 -7.68
C VAL A 29 -15.36 4.59 -6.24
N ASN A 30 -16.57 4.72 -5.67
CA ASN A 30 -16.87 4.20 -4.33
C ASN A 30 -16.80 2.66 -4.27
N GLY A 31 -17.16 1.97 -5.36
CA GLY A 31 -17.00 0.53 -5.48
C GLY A 31 -15.53 0.11 -5.45
N GLN A 32 -14.67 0.77 -6.24
CA GLN A 32 -13.22 0.49 -6.25
C GLN A 32 -12.57 0.70 -4.89
N PHE A 33 -12.94 1.78 -4.19
CA PHE A 33 -12.51 2.03 -2.83
C PHE A 33 -12.86 0.85 -1.91
N VAL A 34 -14.13 0.47 -1.88
CA VAL A 34 -14.64 -0.58 -1.00
C VAL A 34 -14.04 -1.93 -1.34
N PHE A 35 -14.02 -2.33 -2.61
CA PHE A 35 -13.42 -3.59 -3.05
C PHE A 35 -11.95 -3.70 -2.71
N SER A 36 -11.19 -2.60 -2.79
CA SER A 36 -9.77 -2.62 -2.42
C SER A 36 -9.60 -2.89 -0.92
N GLN A 37 -10.42 -2.26 -0.09
CA GLN A 37 -10.41 -2.49 1.37
C GLN A 37 -10.70 -3.95 1.72
N ILE A 38 -11.67 -4.56 1.02
CA ILE A 38 -12.10 -5.94 1.23
C ILE A 38 -11.07 -6.93 0.68
N LEU A 39 -10.47 -6.64 -0.46
CA LEU A 39 -9.40 -7.43 -1.06
C LEU A 39 -8.22 -7.54 -0.10
N ILE A 40 -7.80 -6.42 0.49
CA ILE A 40 -6.70 -6.37 1.47
C ILE A 40 -7.04 -7.21 2.70
N ASP A 41 -8.25 -7.05 3.25
CA ASP A 41 -8.73 -7.83 4.39
C ASP A 41 -8.74 -9.35 4.10
N CYS A 42 -9.23 -9.75 2.92
CA CYS A 42 -9.24 -11.13 2.48
C CYS A 42 -7.81 -11.69 2.33
N LEU A 43 -6.90 -10.94 1.69
CA LEU A 43 -5.50 -11.33 1.52
C LEU A 43 -4.78 -11.53 2.85
N LEU A 44 -5.03 -10.69 3.86
CA LEU A 44 -4.44 -10.81 5.19
C LEU A 44 -4.92 -12.03 5.97
N ARG A 45 -6.05 -12.62 5.59
CA ARG A 45 -6.66 -13.79 6.26
C ARG A 45 -6.44 -15.09 5.49
N LEU A 46 -5.94 -15.01 4.25
CA LEU A 46 -5.66 -16.17 3.41
C LEU A 46 -4.38 -16.87 3.85
N LYS A 47 -4.45 -18.19 4.03
CA LYS A 47 -3.26 -19.00 4.22
C LYS A 47 -2.43 -19.11 2.94
N THR A 48 -1.13 -19.28 3.14
CA THR A 48 -0.17 -19.52 2.07
C THR A 48 0.32 -20.96 2.10
N THR A 49 0.52 -21.51 0.91
CA THR A 49 1.03 -22.85 0.66
C THR A 49 2.47 -22.78 0.17
N LYS A 50 3.19 -23.91 0.24
CA LYS A 50 4.54 -24.01 -0.34
C LYS A 50 4.54 -23.78 -1.87
N VAL A 51 3.43 -24.09 -2.55
CA VAL A 51 3.27 -23.88 -3.99
C VAL A 51 3.25 -22.38 -4.31
N ASP A 52 2.54 -21.58 -3.52
CA ASP A 52 2.49 -20.13 -3.69
C ASP A 52 3.88 -19.49 -3.55
N LYS A 53 4.65 -19.89 -2.52
CA LYS A 53 6.02 -19.40 -2.33
C LYS A 53 6.90 -19.73 -3.53
N LYS A 54 6.83 -20.98 -4.02
CA LYS A 54 7.61 -21.39 -5.19
C LYS A 54 7.24 -20.59 -6.43
N GLU A 55 5.95 -20.38 -6.67
CA GLU A 55 5.44 -19.58 -7.79
C GLU A 55 5.95 -18.13 -7.72
N LEU A 56 5.98 -17.52 -6.53
CA LEU A 56 6.56 -16.19 -6.33
C LEU A 56 8.04 -16.16 -6.70
N ILE A 57 8.83 -17.11 -6.18
CA ILE A 57 10.27 -17.17 -6.43
C ILE A 57 10.55 -17.37 -7.91
N ASP A 58 9.81 -18.26 -8.58
CA ASP A 58 10.00 -18.52 -10.01
C ASP A 58 9.58 -17.32 -10.87
N HIS A 59 8.52 -16.60 -10.49
CA HIS A 59 8.15 -15.32 -11.11
C HIS A 59 9.28 -14.29 -10.99
N CYS A 60 9.83 -14.08 -9.79
CA CYS A 60 10.92 -13.14 -9.56
C CYS A 60 12.21 -13.54 -10.31
N LYS A 61 12.55 -14.83 -10.38
CA LYS A 61 13.70 -15.31 -11.18
C LYS A 61 13.58 -14.93 -12.66
N GLN A 62 12.38 -15.07 -13.22
CA GLN A 62 12.12 -14.69 -14.61
C GLN A 62 12.17 -13.17 -14.79
N GLN A 63 11.52 -12.42 -13.90
CA GLN A 63 11.46 -10.96 -13.96
C GLN A 63 12.86 -10.31 -13.90
N TYR A 64 13.76 -10.86 -13.07
CA TYR A 64 15.11 -10.33 -12.86
C TYR A 64 16.19 -11.13 -13.59
N GLN A 65 15.83 -11.85 -14.65
CA GLN A 65 16.80 -12.59 -15.46
C GLN A 65 17.90 -11.65 -15.99
N GLY A 66 19.16 -12.02 -15.75
CA GLY A 66 20.33 -11.22 -16.15
C GLY A 66 20.73 -10.14 -15.14
N ASN A 67 19.95 -9.90 -14.08
CA ASN A 67 20.34 -9.01 -12.98
C ASN A 67 20.93 -9.85 -11.83
N SER A 68 22.27 -9.96 -11.78
CA SER A 68 22.97 -10.79 -10.78
C SER A 68 22.68 -10.38 -9.34
N ASP A 69 22.52 -9.09 -9.09
CA ASP A 69 22.38 -8.53 -7.75
C ASP A 69 20.99 -8.89 -7.19
N GLU A 70 19.94 -8.69 -7.99
CA GLU A 70 18.57 -9.05 -7.59
C GLU A 70 18.38 -10.57 -7.49
N LEU A 71 19.02 -11.35 -8.37
CA LEU A 71 19.02 -12.80 -8.25
C LEU A 71 19.79 -13.30 -7.02
N SER A 72 20.79 -12.54 -6.54
CA SER A 72 21.46 -12.83 -5.27
C SER A 72 20.56 -12.53 -4.08
N ASN A 73 19.92 -11.36 -4.06
CA ASN A 73 18.92 -11.00 -3.04
C ASN A 73 17.78 -12.02 -2.97
N LEU A 74 17.33 -12.54 -4.12
CA LEU A 74 16.27 -13.54 -4.20
C LEU A 74 16.69 -14.90 -3.61
N ARG A 75 17.94 -15.31 -3.80
CA ARG A 75 18.48 -16.54 -3.18
C ARG A 75 18.56 -16.39 -1.66
N GLU A 76 19.12 -15.28 -1.19
CA GLU A 76 19.16 -14.95 0.24
C GLU A 76 17.74 -14.96 0.85
N PHE A 77 16.77 -14.34 0.18
CA PHE A 77 15.38 -14.36 0.63
C PHE A 77 14.80 -15.77 0.70
N ALA A 78 15.03 -16.61 -0.31
CA ALA A 78 14.48 -17.96 -0.35
C ALA A 78 15.03 -18.87 0.77
N GLU A 79 16.27 -18.60 1.23
CA GLU A 79 16.97 -19.38 2.25
C GLU A 79 16.74 -18.83 3.67
N ASP A 80 16.77 -17.51 3.84
CA ASP A 80 16.89 -16.86 5.16
C ASP A 80 15.64 -16.10 5.61
N TYR A 81 14.57 -16.07 4.81
CA TYR A 81 13.34 -15.37 5.20
C TYR A 81 12.71 -15.96 6.47
N SER A 82 12.34 -15.07 7.40
CA SER A 82 11.50 -15.38 8.55
C SER A 82 10.49 -14.25 8.77
N PRO A 83 9.33 -14.52 9.40
CA PRO A 83 8.30 -13.52 9.66
C PRO A 83 8.82 -12.27 10.40
N GLU A 84 9.85 -12.41 11.23
CA GLU A 84 10.48 -11.32 12.00
C GLU A 84 11.37 -10.42 11.13
N LYS A 85 11.77 -10.87 9.94
CA LYS A 85 12.58 -10.09 8.98
C LYS A 85 11.75 -9.36 7.92
N ALA A 86 10.42 -9.46 7.95
CA ALA A 86 9.54 -8.91 6.92
C ALA A 86 9.72 -7.39 6.69
N LEU A 87 9.77 -6.56 7.75
CA LEU A 87 10.02 -5.12 7.60
C LEU A 87 11.41 -4.81 7.02
N ARG A 88 12.44 -5.57 7.40
CA ARG A 88 13.78 -5.44 6.84
C ARG A 88 13.81 -5.74 5.34
N TRP A 89 13.12 -6.79 4.91
CA TRP A 89 13.00 -7.12 3.48
C TRP A 89 12.21 -6.08 2.69
N TYR A 90 11.16 -5.53 3.31
CA TYR A 90 10.37 -4.48 2.68
C TYR A 90 11.16 -3.17 2.54
N THR A 91 11.92 -2.77 3.55
CA THR A 91 12.66 -1.49 3.52
C THR A 91 13.99 -1.56 2.73
N ARG A 92 14.54 -2.76 2.53
CA ARG A 92 15.74 -3.00 1.71
C ARG A 92 15.46 -2.77 0.23
N GLU A 93 16.38 -2.11 -0.45
CA GLU A 93 16.34 -1.97 -1.90
C GLU A 93 16.64 -3.32 -2.58
N SER A 94 15.58 -4.06 -2.89
CA SER A 94 15.66 -5.38 -3.51
C SER A 94 14.42 -5.68 -4.34
N PHE A 95 14.45 -6.82 -5.05
CA PHE A 95 13.32 -7.41 -5.76
C PHE A 95 12.04 -7.41 -4.91
N PHE A 96 12.17 -7.62 -3.59
CA PHE A 96 11.03 -7.72 -2.69
C PHE A 96 10.24 -6.41 -2.68
N TYR A 97 10.91 -5.29 -2.37
CA TYR A 97 10.32 -3.96 -2.39
C TYR A 97 9.82 -3.58 -3.80
N LYS A 98 10.67 -3.80 -4.81
CA LYS A 98 10.40 -3.39 -6.20
C LYS A 98 9.20 -4.13 -6.79
N THR A 99 9.16 -5.46 -6.72
CA THR A 99 8.05 -6.27 -7.25
C THR A 99 6.76 -6.02 -6.47
N LEU A 100 6.80 -5.98 -5.13
CA LEU A 100 5.59 -5.79 -4.34
C LEU A 100 4.96 -4.41 -4.59
N ASN A 101 5.74 -3.32 -4.53
CA ASN A 101 5.18 -2.00 -4.78
C ASN A 101 4.73 -1.84 -6.24
N ALA A 102 5.43 -2.42 -7.23
CA ALA A 102 4.96 -2.45 -8.61
C ALA A 102 3.63 -3.20 -8.76
N ALA A 103 3.45 -4.32 -8.07
CA ALA A 103 2.20 -5.08 -8.08
C ALA A 103 1.05 -4.31 -7.45
N LEU A 104 1.29 -3.63 -6.32
CA LEU A 104 0.29 -2.78 -5.65
C LEU A 104 -0.13 -1.58 -6.51
N ARG A 105 0.84 -0.94 -7.21
CA ARG A 105 0.56 0.18 -8.13
C ARG A 105 -0.26 -0.25 -9.34
N ASN A 106 0.13 -1.36 -9.97
CA ASN A 106 -0.55 -1.88 -11.16
C ASN A 106 -1.79 -2.73 -10.83
N GLN A 107 -2.15 -2.84 -9.55
CA GLN A 107 -3.23 -3.71 -9.07
C GLN A 107 -3.11 -5.14 -9.62
N ASN A 108 -1.90 -5.67 -9.69
CA ASN A 108 -1.66 -7.05 -10.10
C ASN A 108 -2.04 -8.00 -8.96
N ILE A 109 -3.35 -8.28 -8.87
CA ILE A 109 -3.93 -9.06 -7.77
C ILE A 109 -3.28 -10.43 -7.63
N HIS A 110 -2.84 -11.05 -8.73
CA HIS A 110 -2.18 -12.35 -8.65
C HIS A 110 -0.81 -12.27 -7.96
N ILE A 111 0.02 -11.28 -8.30
CA ILE A 111 1.31 -11.09 -7.62
C ILE A 111 1.10 -10.65 -6.17
N ILE A 112 0.13 -9.77 -5.89
CA ILE A 112 -0.22 -9.39 -4.51
C ILE A 112 -0.64 -10.63 -3.70
N PHE A 113 -1.44 -11.54 -4.29
CA PHE A 113 -1.79 -12.82 -3.69
C PHE A 113 -0.56 -13.65 -3.36
N LEU A 114 0.41 -13.76 -4.27
CA LEU A 114 1.65 -14.50 -3.98
C LEU A 114 2.47 -13.85 -2.84
N PHE A 115 2.35 -12.54 -2.64
CA PHE A 115 2.99 -11.82 -1.53
C PHE A 115 2.20 -11.83 -0.21
N ARG A 116 0.98 -12.39 -0.16
CA ARG A 116 0.04 -12.19 0.96
C ARG A 116 0.53 -12.61 2.35
N GLU A 117 1.35 -13.66 2.45
CA GLU A 117 1.97 -14.06 3.73
C GLU A 117 2.91 -12.99 4.23
N PHE A 118 3.75 -12.46 3.33
CA PHE A 118 4.71 -11.43 3.68
C PHE A 118 4.02 -10.10 4.03
N ILE A 119 2.93 -9.76 3.33
CA ILE A 119 2.07 -8.62 3.68
C ILE A 119 1.48 -8.81 5.10
N SER A 120 1.05 -10.03 5.43
CA SER A 120 0.52 -10.37 6.76
C SER A 120 1.59 -10.31 7.84
N ASP A 121 2.83 -10.69 7.53
CA ASP A 121 3.96 -10.60 8.46
C ASP A 121 4.37 -9.13 8.68
N ILE A 122 4.39 -8.30 7.62
CA ILE A 122 4.57 -6.84 7.75
C ILE A 122 3.46 -6.24 8.62
N HIS A 123 2.20 -6.60 8.38
CA HIS A 123 1.06 -6.17 9.20
C HIS A 123 1.28 -6.49 10.68
N ARG A 124 1.68 -7.72 10.99
CA ARG A 124 1.95 -8.16 12.37
C ARG A 124 3.08 -7.37 13.00
N GLN A 125 4.18 -7.12 12.28
CA GLN A 125 5.29 -6.33 12.78
C GLN A 125 4.93 -4.86 12.99
N LEU A 126 4.19 -4.24 12.07
CA LEU A 126 3.69 -2.88 12.24
C LEU A 126 2.76 -2.79 13.45
N LYS A 127 1.88 -3.78 13.65
CA LYS A 127 0.98 -3.83 14.81
C LYS A 127 1.75 -3.99 16.12
N ALA A 128 2.80 -4.80 16.14
CA ALA A 128 3.65 -4.99 17.31
C ALA A 128 4.45 -3.72 17.67
N ASN A 129 4.79 -2.91 16.66
CA ASN A 129 5.52 -1.65 16.80
C ASN A 129 4.61 -0.42 16.63
N GLN A 130 3.30 -0.58 16.84
CA GLN A 130 2.31 0.47 16.59
C GLN A 130 2.72 1.75 17.32
N ALA A 131 2.73 2.88 16.61
CA ALA A 131 3.02 4.17 17.22
C ALA A 131 2.11 4.42 18.43
N ASP A 132 2.66 4.96 19.50
CA ASP A 132 1.98 5.21 20.78
C ASP A 132 1.57 6.68 20.94
N VAL A 133 2.20 7.57 20.18
CA VAL A 133 1.94 9.01 20.18
C VAL A 133 1.39 9.48 18.83
N THR A 134 0.63 10.57 18.86
CA THR A 134 0.21 11.26 17.62
C THR A 134 1.44 11.81 16.90
N LEU A 135 1.59 11.44 15.63
CA LEU A 135 2.70 11.86 14.78
C LEU A 135 2.21 12.79 13.67
N ARG A 136 3.06 13.76 13.31
CA ARG A 136 2.95 14.46 12.04
C ARG A 136 4.08 14.00 11.13
N VAL A 137 3.72 13.44 9.99
CA VAL A 137 4.67 12.84 9.05
C VAL A 137 4.50 13.42 7.66
N TYR A 138 5.54 13.24 6.85
CA TYR A 138 5.74 13.93 5.59
C TYR A 138 6.16 12.96 4.50
N ARG A 139 5.56 13.08 3.31
CA ARG A 139 6.03 12.38 2.11
C ARG A 139 6.04 13.32 0.93
N SER A 140 7.15 13.34 0.22
CA SER A 140 7.27 14.04 -1.05
C SER A 140 6.93 13.12 -2.21
N GLN A 141 6.25 13.66 -3.21
CA GLN A 141 5.82 12.91 -4.39
C GLN A 141 5.79 13.85 -5.60
N MET A 142 6.15 13.31 -6.76
CA MET A 142 5.82 13.91 -8.04
C MET A 142 4.54 13.27 -8.58
N ILE A 143 3.56 14.09 -8.96
CA ILE A 143 2.30 13.64 -9.56
C ILE A 143 1.99 14.46 -10.80
N SER A 144 1.14 13.95 -11.68
CA SER A 144 0.66 14.72 -12.83
C SER A 144 -0.25 15.88 -12.40
N SER A 145 -0.34 16.93 -13.23
CA SER A 145 -1.28 18.02 -12.99
C SER A 145 -2.74 17.54 -12.89
N ASN A 146 -3.10 16.45 -13.59
CA ASN A 146 -4.43 15.84 -13.53
C ASN A 146 -4.70 15.15 -12.18
N GLU A 147 -3.72 14.42 -11.65
CA GLU A 147 -3.81 13.82 -10.31
C GLU A 147 -3.91 14.91 -9.24
N LEU A 148 -3.14 15.99 -9.36
CA LEU A 148 -3.24 17.12 -8.45
C LEU A 148 -4.64 17.74 -8.45
N GLU A 149 -5.21 17.97 -9.64
CA GLU A 149 -6.55 18.55 -9.75
C GLU A 149 -7.63 17.60 -9.18
N THR A 150 -7.46 16.29 -9.38
CA THR A 150 -8.31 15.26 -8.75
C THR A 150 -8.27 15.35 -7.22
N LEU A 151 -7.08 15.51 -6.63
CA LEU A 151 -6.93 15.72 -5.19
C LEU A 151 -7.62 17.02 -4.76
N ARG A 152 -7.41 18.13 -5.47
CA ARG A 152 -8.04 19.43 -5.15
C ARG A 152 -9.56 19.35 -5.12
N GLN A 153 -10.16 18.65 -6.08
CA GLN A 153 -11.61 18.46 -6.17
C GLN A 153 -12.17 17.49 -5.10
N SER A 154 -11.29 16.73 -4.45
CA SER A 154 -11.64 15.71 -3.46
C SER A 154 -11.41 16.16 -2.02
N CYS A 155 -11.30 17.47 -1.77
CA CYS A 155 -11.24 17.99 -0.40
C CYS A 155 -12.46 17.54 0.42
N ASP A 156 -12.23 17.27 1.69
CA ASP A 156 -13.17 16.71 2.68
C ASP A 156 -13.61 15.25 2.43
N GLN A 157 -13.15 14.63 1.33
CA GLN A 157 -13.40 13.22 0.99
C GLN A 157 -12.37 12.27 1.62
N PHE A 158 -12.67 10.98 1.57
CA PHE A 158 -11.74 9.94 2.03
C PHE A 158 -10.88 9.42 0.89
N ILE A 159 -9.61 9.18 1.19
CA ILE A 159 -8.63 8.62 0.26
C ILE A 159 -8.04 7.37 0.90
N SER A 160 -8.08 6.26 0.18
CA SER A 160 -7.37 5.03 0.53
C SER A 160 -6.09 4.97 -0.28
N ILE A 161 -4.97 4.69 0.37
CA ILE A 161 -3.69 4.41 -0.30
C ILE A 161 -3.52 2.89 -0.35
N ASN A 162 -3.57 2.32 -1.55
CA ASN A 162 -3.56 0.86 -1.77
C ASN A 162 -2.15 0.27 -1.91
N SER A 163 -1.12 1.07 -1.61
CA SER A 163 0.24 0.61 -1.36
C SER A 163 0.60 0.85 0.10
N PHE A 164 1.70 0.27 0.56
CA PHE A 164 2.31 0.76 1.79
C PHE A 164 2.71 2.23 1.60
N PHE A 165 2.54 3.03 2.65
CA PHE A 165 2.81 4.45 2.57
C PHE A 165 4.00 4.79 3.44
N SER A 166 5.17 4.86 2.81
CA SER A 166 6.42 5.25 3.47
C SER A 166 6.48 6.78 3.58
N THR A 167 6.73 7.27 4.79
CA THR A 167 6.75 8.68 5.16
C THR A 167 7.94 8.95 6.09
N SER A 168 8.29 10.21 6.30
CA SER A 168 9.34 10.61 7.26
C SER A 168 8.78 11.56 8.31
N ILE A 169 9.27 11.47 9.55
CA ILE A 169 8.98 12.45 10.60
C ILE A 169 9.70 13.79 10.31
N ASP A 170 10.83 13.75 9.60
CA ASP A 170 11.60 14.95 9.28
C ASP A 170 11.10 15.62 7.98
N LYS A 171 10.38 16.73 8.14
CA LYS A 171 9.92 17.57 7.01
C LYS A 171 11.05 18.03 6.10
N LYS A 172 12.23 18.39 6.63
CA LYS A 172 13.35 18.88 5.81
C LYS A 172 13.91 17.76 4.97
N GLN A 173 14.03 16.57 5.56
CA GLN A 173 14.44 15.39 4.81
C GLN A 173 13.41 15.05 3.73
N ALA A 174 12.12 15.05 4.07
CA ALA A 174 11.05 14.86 3.11
C ALA A 174 11.13 15.89 1.95
N LEU A 175 11.40 17.16 2.21
CA LEU A 175 11.52 18.17 1.15
C LEU A 175 12.80 18.04 0.32
N SER A 176 13.90 17.53 0.89
CA SER A 176 15.18 17.38 0.19
C SER A 176 15.06 16.51 -1.08
N PHE A 177 14.11 15.59 -1.07
CA PHE A 177 13.71 14.73 -2.19
C PHE A 177 13.21 15.51 -3.41
N LEU A 178 12.51 16.62 -3.24
CA LEU A 178 11.94 17.40 -4.36
C LEU A 178 12.96 18.33 -5.02
N ASN A 179 14.03 18.69 -4.32
CA ASN A 179 15.02 19.66 -4.80
C ASN A 179 15.99 19.09 -5.84
N SER A 180 15.99 17.78 -6.07
CA SER A 180 16.97 17.07 -6.91
C SER A 180 16.48 16.72 -8.32
N CYS A 181 15.30 17.16 -8.73
CA CYS A 181 14.68 16.73 -9.99
C CYS A 181 14.29 17.91 -10.89
N ASP A 182 14.73 17.88 -12.15
CA ASP A 182 14.21 18.75 -13.20
C ASP A 182 12.82 18.25 -13.61
N VAL A 183 11.83 19.12 -13.52
CA VAL A 183 10.43 18.76 -13.67
C VAL A 183 9.93 19.22 -15.04
N GLY A 184 9.37 18.30 -15.83
CA GLY A 184 8.70 18.63 -17.09
C GLY A 184 7.36 19.35 -16.85
N ASP A 185 6.84 20.02 -17.88
CA ASP A 185 5.70 20.96 -17.78
C ASP A 185 4.37 20.38 -17.23
N ASN A 186 4.22 19.04 -17.16
CA ASN A 186 2.98 18.37 -16.71
C ASN A 186 3.13 17.62 -15.37
N ILE A 187 4.23 17.84 -14.64
CA ILE A 187 4.51 17.19 -13.36
C ILE A 187 4.54 18.26 -12.27
N GLU A 188 3.85 17.99 -11.17
CA GLU A 188 3.73 18.86 -10.02
C GLU A 188 4.44 18.24 -8.82
N GLN A 189 5.15 19.07 -8.07
CA GLN A 189 5.80 18.66 -6.83
C GLN A 189 4.82 18.79 -5.66
N VAL A 190 4.61 17.70 -4.93
CA VAL A 190 3.68 17.64 -3.82
C VAL A 190 4.37 17.18 -2.55
N LEU A 191 4.04 17.83 -1.43
CA LEU A 191 4.34 17.38 -0.08
C LEU A 191 3.03 17.01 0.63
N PHE A 192 2.90 15.74 0.98
CA PHE A 192 1.86 15.26 1.88
C PHE A 192 2.25 15.61 3.32
N GLU A 193 1.36 16.29 4.05
CA GLU A 193 1.44 16.51 5.50
C GLU A 193 0.31 15.72 6.15
N ILE A 194 0.66 14.75 6.99
CA ILE A 194 -0.27 13.75 7.52
C ILE A 194 -0.28 13.84 9.03
N ASP A 195 -1.45 14.11 9.60
CA ASP A 195 -1.69 13.99 11.04
C ASP A 195 -2.20 12.58 11.35
N ALA A 196 -1.40 11.80 12.09
CA ALA A 196 -1.66 10.40 12.39
C ALA A 196 -1.82 10.20 13.90
N ASN A 197 -3.06 9.96 14.33
CA ASN A 197 -3.37 9.62 15.73
C ASN A 197 -3.53 8.10 15.87
N PRO A 198 -2.64 7.40 16.60
CA PRO A 198 -2.70 5.95 16.74
C PRO A 198 -3.95 5.46 17.48
N ALA A 199 -4.55 6.28 18.33
CA ALA A 199 -5.76 5.92 19.07
C ALA A 199 -6.99 5.68 18.17
N LEU A 200 -6.94 6.14 16.91
CA LEU A 200 -8.04 5.98 15.95
C LEU A 200 -7.94 4.69 15.13
N VAL A 201 -6.79 4.00 15.16
CA VAL A 201 -6.47 2.94 14.21
C VAL A 201 -6.37 1.58 14.89
N THR A 202 -7.21 0.65 14.45
CA THR A 202 -7.30 -0.71 15.03
C THR A 202 -6.89 -1.80 14.03
N SER A 203 -7.14 -1.59 12.74
CA SER A 203 -7.01 -2.60 11.69
C SER A 203 -5.74 -2.42 10.82
N LYS A 204 -5.34 -1.18 10.53
CA LYS A 204 -4.27 -0.86 9.59
C LYS A 204 -3.13 -0.10 10.28
N PRO A 205 -2.23 -0.83 10.95
CA PRO A 205 -1.25 -0.22 11.81
C PRO A 205 -0.26 0.68 11.05
N PHE A 206 0.40 1.56 11.80
CA PHE A 206 1.55 2.31 11.33
C PHE A 206 2.58 2.43 12.44
N ALA A 207 3.85 2.44 12.06
CA ALA A 207 4.96 2.39 13.00
C ALA A 207 6.17 3.16 12.46
N ASP A 208 7.00 3.67 13.37
CA ASP A 208 8.39 4.02 13.03
C ASP A 208 9.15 2.72 12.77
N VAL A 209 9.67 2.57 11.55
CA VAL A 209 10.41 1.38 11.09
C VAL A 209 11.90 1.67 10.91
N SER A 210 12.39 2.81 11.40
CA SER A 210 13.79 3.23 11.24
C SER A 210 14.78 2.19 11.79
N SER A 211 14.42 1.49 12.88
CA SER A 211 15.25 0.42 13.46
C SER A 211 15.34 -0.85 12.61
N TYR A 212 14.41 -1.02 11.67
CA TYR A 212 14.35 -2.17 10.76
C TYR A 212 14.87 -1.83 9.36
N SER A 213 14.90 -0.54 9.03
CA SER A 213 15.36 -0.02 7.74
C SER A 213 16.88 -0.14 7.60
N GLU A 214 17.32 -0.48 6.40
CA GLU A 214 18.74 -0.35 6.02
C GLU A 214 19.18 1.13 6.02
N PHE A 215 18.21 2.04 5.99
CA PHE A 215 18.41 3.48 6.02
C PHE A 215 17.80 4.10 7.28
N ALA A 216 18.32 3.76 8.45
CA ALA A 216 17.83 4.27 9.75
C ALA A 216 17.77 5.81 9.85
N ASP A 217 18.63 6.51 9.10
CA ASP A 217 18.64 7.98 9.04
C ASP A 217 17.37 8.57 8.42
N GLU A 218 16.50 7.77 7.80
CA GLU A 218 15.29 8.24 7.10
C GLU A 218 14.10 8.56 8.03
N SER A 219 14.21 8.24 9.32
CA SER A 219 13.13 8.43 10.30
C SER A 219 11.79 7.94 9.74
N GLU A 220 11.83 6.75 9.13
CA GLU A 220 10.78 6.23 8.27
C GLU A 220 9.60 5.76 9.12
N VAL A 221 8.43 6.34 8.87
CA VAL A 221 7.16 5.86 9.40
C VAL A 221 6.38 5.21 8.26
N LEU A 222 6.06 3.93 8.43
CA LEU A 222 5.39 3.12 7.42
C LEU A 222 3.93 2.86 7.82
N PHE A 223 3.00 3.24 6.95
CA PHE A 223 1.58 2.89 7.11
C PHE A 223 1.26 1.63 6.34
N MET A 224 0.44 0.77 6.95
CA MET A 224 -0.12 -0.40 6.31
C MET A 224 -0.89 -0.02 5.04
N LEU A 225 -0.76 -0.84 4.00
CA LEU A 225 -1.54 -0.67 2.78
C LEU A 225 -3.05 -0.73 3.06
N GLY A 226 -3.81 0.09 2.33
CA GLY A 226 -5.23 0.33 2.54
C GLY A 226 -5.53 1.38 3.62
N SER A 227 -4.53 2.04 4.21
CA SER A 227 -4.75 3.12 5.18
C SER A 227 -5.63 4.22 4.56
N ILE A 228 -6.59 4.70 5.35
CA ILE A 228 -7.60 5.67 4.93
C ILE A 228 -7.28 7.01 5.56
N PHE A 229 -7.33 8.06 4.75
CA PHE A 229 -7.06 9.42 5.17
C PHE A 229 -8.20 10.33 4.72
N ARG A 230 -8.56 11.30 5.54
CA ARG A 230 -9.44 12.39 5.13
C ARG A 230 -8.60 13.52 4.56
N LEU A 231 -8.86 13.87 3.30
CA LEU A 231 -8.19 14.99 2.66
C LEU A 231 -8.76 16.30 3.20
N GLN A 232 -7.92 17.14 3.81
CA GLN A 232 -8.35 18.38 4.45
C GLN A 232 -8.27 19.56 3.50
N ASN A 233 -7.13 19.73 2.85
CA ASN A 233 -6.94 20.75 1.82
C ASN A 233 -5.73 20.47 0.94
N VAL A 234 -5.73 21.11 -0.22
CA VAL A 234 -4.61 21.15 -1.15
C VAL A 234 -4.31 22.61 -1.46
N LYS A 235 -3.12 23.08 -1.08
CA LYS A 235 -2.72 24.49 -1.22
C LYS A 235 -1.30 24.60 -1.73
N ARG A 236 -1.04 25.59 -2.58
CA ARG A 236 0.32 25.89 -2.99
C ARG A 236 1.05 26.61 -1.86
N SER A 237 2.27 26.19 -1.56
CA SER A 237 3.13 26.90 -0.61
C SER A 237 3.45 28.30 -1.13
N SER A 238 3.45 29.31 -0.26
CA SER A 238 3.79 30.70 -0.64
C SER A 238 5.25 30.85 -1.07
N ASP A 239 6.13 30.02 -0.51
CA ASP A 239 7.57 30.23 -0.57
C ASP A 239 8.27 29.23 -1.51
N SER A 240 7.51 28.35 -2.17
CA SER A 240 8.05 27.30 -3.03
C SER A 240 7.06 26.88 -4.12
N ARG A 241 7.54 26.26 -5.20
CA ARG A 241 6.68 25.67 -6.24
C ARG A 241 5.91 24.41 -5.78
N VAL A 242 6.08 23.99 -4.52
CA VAL A 242 5.51 22.76 -3.96
C VAL A 242 4.06 22.96 -3.50
N TRP A 243 3.20 22.01 -3.86
CA TRP A 243 1.84 21.89 -3.34
C TRP A 243 1.84 21.11 -2.04
N ILE A 244 1.13 21.62 -1.04
CA ILE A 244 0.94 20.97 0.25
C ILE A 244 -0.43 20.31 0.26
N VAL A 245 -0.45 19.00 0.43
CA VAL A 245 -1.65 18.18 0.58
C VAL A 245 -1.77 17.79 2.05
N ARG A 246 -2.72 18.39 2.77
CA ARG A 246 -2.97 18.06 4.18
C ARG A 246 -4.01 16.98 4.32
N MET A 247 -3.70 15.96 5.10
CA MET A 247 -4.63 14.87 5.38
C MET A 247 -4.52 14.41 6.83
N THR A 248 -5.57 13.75 7.31
CA THR A 248 -5.61 13.17 8.66
C THR A 248 -5.94 11.70 8.53
N LEU A 249 -5.21 10.86 9.26
CA LEU A 249 -5.47 9.43 9.33
C LEU A 249 -6.85 9.19 9.95
N CYS A 250 -7.64 8.38 9.28
CA CYS A 250 -9.01 8.05 9.68
C CYS A 250 -9.10 6.63 10.21
N SER A 251 -10.11 6.42 11.06
CA SER A 251 -10.48 5.09 11.51
C SER A 251 -11.32 4.38 10.45
N ASP A 252 -11.23 3.04 10.41
CA ASP A 252 -12.17 2.20 9.69
C ASP A 252 -13.62 2.34 10.22
N ASP A 253 -13.80 2.94 11.40
CA ASP A 253 -15.08 3.08 12.11
C ASP A 253 -15.83 4.40 11.85
N GLU A 254 -15.38 5.25 10.92
CA GLU A 254 -16.13 6.47 10.55
C GLU A 254 -17.49 6.14 9.91
N HIS A 255 -18.54 6.85 10.34
CA HIS A 255 -19.95 6.48 10.15
C HIS A 255 -20.36 6.20 8.69
N ASP A 256 -19.79 6.94 7.73
CA ASP A 256 -20.14 6.84 6.31
C ASP A 256 -19.51 5.60 5.63
N LEU A 257 -18.31 5.19 6.06
CA LEU A 257 -17.61 4.02 5.53
C LEU A 257 -18.00 2.74 6.27
N LYS A 258 -18.24 2.86 7.58
CA LYS A 258 -18.46 1.75 8.50
C LYS A 258 -19.59 0.82 8.03
N LYS A 259 -20.72 1.37 7.59
CA LYS A 259 -21.88 0.55 7.16
C LYS A 259 -21.55 -0.32 5.95
N VAL A 260 -20.88 0.23 4.95
CA VAL A 260 -20.56 -0.47 3.70
C VAL A 260 -19.45 -1.50 3.93
N LEU A 261 -18.39 -1.12 4.65
CA LEU A 261 -17.29 -2.02 4.97
C LEU A 261 -17.74 -3.17 5.89
N ILE A 262 -18.57 -2.90 6.90
CA ILE A 262 -19.11 -3.97 7.76
C ILE A 262 -19.97 -4.92 6.95
N TYR A 263 -20.91 -4.41 6.15
CA TYR A 263 -21.81 -5.25 5.36
C TYR A 263 -21.03 -6.21 4.46
N MET A 264 -20.00 -5.72 3.75
CA MET A 264 -19.22 -6.57 2.87
C MET A 264 -18.25 -7.50 3.61
N LYS A 265 -17.65 -7.05 4.73
CA LYS A 265 -16.80 -7.92 5.57
C LYS A 265 -17.61 -9.06 6.19
N GLN A 266 -18.87 -8.83 6.55
CA GLN A 266 -19.75 -9.89 7.06
C GLN A 266 -19.98 -11.01 6.03
N GLN A 267 -19.98 -10.70 4.74
CA GLN A 267 -20.11 -11.72 3.68
C GLN A 267 -18.87 -12.62 3.56
N LEU A 268 -17.69 -12.13 3.95
CA LEU A 268 -16.45 -12.91 3.95
C LEU A 268 -16.27 -13.76 5.22
N GLY A 269 -17.18 -13.67 6.19
CA GLY A 269 -17.06 -14.31 7.49
C GLY A 269 -15.99 -13.70 8.40
N SER A 270 -15.91 -14.21 9.63
CA SER A 270 -14.90 -13.83 10.62
C SER A 270 -13.84 -14.93 10.74
N GLY A 271 -12.56 -14.58 10.59
CA GLY A 271 -11.44 -15.50 10.80
C GLY A 271 -10.67 -15.83 9.53
N GLU A 272 -9.98 -16.96 9.53
CA GLU A 272 -9.26 -17.44 8.35
C GLU A 272 -10.19 -17.61 7.15
N THR A 273 -9.68 -17.32 5.95
CA THR A 273 -10.44 -17.45 4.70
C THR A 273 -9.74 -18.38 3.73
N ASP A 274 -10.47 -18.82 2.71
CA ASP A 274 -10.01 -19.79 1.70
C ASP A 274 -10.06 -19.22 0.27
N LEU A 275 -9.58 -20.04 -0.67
CA LEU A 275 -9.58 -19.71 -2.10
C LEU A 275 -10.99 -19.62 -2.70
N GLU A 276 -11.98 -20.32 -2.14
CA GLU A 276 -13.37 -20.20 -2.57
C GLU A 276 -13.88 -18.78 -2.33
N THR A 277 -13.69 -18.27 -1.12
CA THR A 277 -14.09 -16.92 -0.72
C THR A 277 -13.32 -15.87 -1.52
N PHE A 278 -12.02 -16.08 -1.75
CA PHE A 278 -11.21 -15.21 -2.59
C PHE A 278 -11.71 -15.19 -4.05
N GLY A 279 -12.00 -16.35 -4.64
CA GLY A 279 -12.57 -16.45 -5.99
C GLY A 279 -13.91 -15.73 -6.12
N LYS A 280 -14.81 -15.87 -5.13
CA LYS A 280 -16.09 -15.15 -5.08
C LYS A 280 -15.89 -13.64 -5.05
N LEU A 281 -14.98 -13.14 -4.21
CA LEU A 281 -14.66 -11.71 -4.16
C LEU A 281 -14.17 -11.20 -5.53
N LEU A 282 -13.27 -11.94 -6.20
CA LEU A 282 -12.79 -11.56 -7.52
C LEU A 282 -13.90 -11.55 -8.56
N TRP A 283 -14.85 -12.48 -8.47
CA TRP A 283 -16.02 -12.51 -9.32
C TRP A 283 -16.91 -11.27 -9.09
N GLU A 284 -17.17 -10.90 -7.83
CA GLU A 284 -17.92 -9.69 -7.48
C GLU A 284 -17.22 -8.41 -7.93
N MET A 285 -15.89 -8.40 -7.96
CA MET A 285 -15.07 -7.32 -8.51
C MET A 285 -15.06 -7.27 -10.06
N GLY A 286 -15.71 -8.23 -10.73
CA GLY A 286 -15.71 -8.36 -12.19
C GLY A 286 -14.39 -8.89 -12.78
N LYS A 287 -13.49 -9.45 -11.98
CA LYS A 287 -12.21 -10.04 -12.40
C LYS A 287 -12.39 -11.51 -12.76
N LEU A 288 -13.22 -11.78 -13.77
CA LEU A 288 -13.73 -13.12 -14.09
C LEU A 288 -12.63 -14.15 -14.38
N ASP A 289 -11.66 -13.84 -15.24
CA ASP A 289 -10.54 -14.75 -15.55
C ASP A 289 -9.73 -15.13 -14.30
N LEU A 290 -9.55 -14.16 -13.41
CA LEU A 290 -8.81 -14.37 -12.18
C LEU A 290 -9.64 -15.18 -11.18
N ALA A 291 -10.94 -14.90 -11.08
CA ALA A 291 -11.86 -15.68 -10.27
C ALA A 291 -11.86 -17.16 -10.69
N GLU A 292 -11.97 -17.44 -12.00
CA GLU A 292 -11.87 -18.80 -12.55
C GLU A 292 -10.54 -19.47 -12.17
N LYS A 293 -9.41 -18.77 -12.37
CA LYS A 293 -8.09 -19.29 -11.97
C LYS A 293 -8.06 -19.73 -10.50
N TYR A 294 -8.63 -18.95 -9.60
CA TYR A 294 -8.62 -19.29 -8.16
C TYR A 294 -9.67 -20.32 -7.77
N PHE A 295 -10.80 -20.41 -8.48
CA PHE A 295 -11.74 -21.52 -8.30
C PHE A 295 -11.12 -22.85 -8.75
N ILE A 296 -10.40 -22.87 -9.88
CA ILE A 296 -9.66 -24.08 -10.31
C ILE A 296 -8.59 -24.44 -9.27
N ARG A 297 -7.79 -23.47 -8.82
CA ARG A 297 -6.77 -23.69 -7.77
C ARG A 297 -7.38 -24.18 -6.46
N PHE A 298 -8.60 -23.75 -6.13
CA PHE A 298 -9.35 -24.25 -4.98
C PHE A 298 -9.76 -25.71 -5.18
N LEU A 299 -10.36 -26.06 -6.33
CA LEU A 299 -10.77 -27.43 -6.64
C LEU A 299 -9.60 -28.41 -6.62
N GLU A 300 -8.40 -28.00 -7.04
CA GLU A 300 -7.18 -28.81 -6.97
C GLU A 300 -6.70 -29.10 -5.53
N GLN A 301 -7.19 -28.34 -4.53
CA GLN A 301 -6.85 -28.53 -3.11
C GLN A 301 -7.88 -29.39 -2.36
N ILE A 302 -9.04 -29.67 -2.98
CA ILE A 302 -10.07 -30.51 -2.38
C ILE A 302 -9.68 -31.98 -2.60
N PRO A 303 -9.76 -32.83 -1.56
CA PRO A 303 -9.52 -34.28 -1.67
C PRO A 303 -10.44 -35.01 -2.64
#